data_AF-A0A2H6NEW2-F1
#
_entry.id   AF-A0A2H6NEW2-F1
#
_cell.length_a   1.000
_cell.length_b   1.000
_cell.length_c   1.000
_cell.angle_alpha   90.00
_cell.angle_beta   90.00
_cell.angle_gamma   90.00
#
_symmetry.space_group_name_H-M   'P 1'
#
loop_
_entity.id
_entity.type
_entity.pdbx_description
1 polymer ?
#
loop_
_entity_poly.entity_id
_entity_poly.type
_entity_poly.pdbx_seq_one_letter_code
_entity_poly.pdbx_strand_id
1 'polypeptide(L)'
;MRWRKTIQRRREQNSSAEGAFGGWRVILNVDPAKESGFKRLLESGGAKVLPAYSPPTFREVTHFFADLNKLKPEDVRINTREAAAQGVNCLKPEYIADYLIQEPSPSMENYHLPEAAAYLQNSKILGIGLSQKRKAAEEKHTAKRSRIH
;
A
#
# COMPACT_ATOMS: atom_id res chain seq x y z
N MET A 1 -2.28 16.16 16.67
CA MET A 1 -3.58 16.77 16.30
C MET A 1 -3.92 16.72 14.79
N ARG A 2 -3.00 16.32 13.89
CA ARG A 2 -3.22 16.25 12.43
C ARG A 2 -4.41 15.37 12.04
N TRP A 3 -4.36 14.08 12.41
CA TRP A 3 -5.39 13.10 12.00
C TRP A 3 -6.80 13.51 12.40
N ARG A 4 -6.98 14.16 13.56
CA ARG A 4 -8.27 14.74 13.97
C ARG A 4 -8.80 15.73 12.93
N LYS A 5 -7.97 16.70 12.50
CA LYS A 5 -8.36 17.70 11.50
C LYS A 5 -8.57 17.07 10.12
N THR A 6 -7.73 16.13 9.72
CA THR A 6 -7.82 15.45 8.41
C THR A 6 -9.07 14.57 8.32
N ILE A 7 -9.38 13.81 9.37
CA ILE A 7 -10.59 12.97 9.43
C ILE A 7 -11.83 13.85 9.52
N GLN A 8 -11.82 14.91 10.33
CA GLN A 8 -12.93 15.86 10.41
C GLN A 8 -13.25 16.49 9.05
N ARG A 9 -12.24 16.99 8.33
CA ARG A 9 -12.45 17.52 6.96
C ARG A 9 -12.99 16.46 6.00
N ARG A 10 -12.47 15.22 6.06
CA ARG A 10 -12.99 14.12 5.25
C ARG A 10 -14.45 13.80 5.58
N ARG A 11 -14.85 13.89 6.85
CA ARG A 11 -16.24 13.68 7.30
C ARG A 11 -17.20 14.75 6.81
N GLU A 12 -16.74 16.00 6.77
CA GLU A 12 -17.53 17.12 6.26
C GLU A 12 -17.75 17.01 4.74
N GLN A 13 -16.83 16.36 4.01
CA GLN A 13 -16.89 16.19 2.55
C GLN A 13 -17.53 14.87 2.10
N ASN A 14 -17.39 13.80 2.89
CA ASN A 14 -17.96 12.47 2.63
C ASN A 14 -18.52 11.90 3.95
N SER A 15 -19.79 11.48 3.93
CA SER A 15 -20.49 10.95 5.11
C SER A 15 -19.87 9.64 5.64
N SER A 16 -19.11 8.91 4.82
CA SER A 16 -18.31 7.75 5.20
C SER A 16 -16.92 8.19 5.69
N ALA A 17 -16.87 8.81 6.86
CA ALA A 17 -15.61 9.22 7.47
C ALA A 17 -14.88 8.02 8.06
N GLU A 18 -14.06 7.37 7.25
CA GLU A 18 -13.15 6.35 7.75
C GLU A 18 -11.97 6.99 8.50
N GLY A 19 -11.31 6.22 9.36
CA GLY A 19 -10.22 6.70 10.21
C GLY A 19 -8.90 6.93 9.46
N ALA A 20 -7.79 6.88 10.20
CA ALA A 20 -6.46 7.05 9.62
C ALA A 20 -6.15 5.96 8.56
N PHE A 21 -6.66 4.76 8.77
CA PHE A 21 -6.45 3.57 7.92
C PHE A 21 -7.71 3.19 7.14
N GLY A 22 -8.57 4.16 6.82
CA GLY A 22 -9.77 3.93 6.02
C GLY A 22 -9.47 3.22 4.69
N GLY A 23 -10.28 2.20 4.37
CA GLY A 23 -10.13 1.40 3.17
C GLY A 23 -8.98 0.39 3.20
N TRP A 24 -8.19 0.34 4.28
CA TRP A 24 -7.09 -0.60 4.38
C TRP A 24 -7.60 -1.99 4.68
N ARG A 25 -7.16 -2.94 3.87
CA ARG A 25 -7.35 -4.37 4.08
C ARG A 25 -6.01 -4.98 4.37
N VAL A 26 -5.85 -5.43 5.61
CA VAL A 26 -4.55 -5.69 6.21
C VAL A 26 -4.45 -7.15 6.62
N ILE A 27 -3.33 -7.78 6.30
CA ILE A 27 -2.93 -9.04 6.92
C ILE A 27 -1.70 -8.79 7.80
N LEU A 28 -1.71 -9.38 8.99
CA LEU A 28 -0.62 -9.30 9.96
C LEU A 28 0.08 -10.65 10.09
N ASN A 29 1.41 -10.62 10.08
CA ASN A 29 2.27 -11.75 10.39
C ASN A 29 3.40 -11.30 11.32
N VAL A 30 3.02 -11.00 12.56
CA VAL A 30 3.89 -10.49 13.63
C VAL A 30 3.85 -11.45 14.81
N ASP A 31 4.69 -11.21 15.82
CA ASP A 31 4.66 -11.96 17.08
C ASP A 31 3.22 -12.02 17.65
N PRO A 32 2.68 -13.22 17.99
CA PRO A 32 1.34 -13.37 18.56
C PRO A 32 1.08 -12.50 19.79
N ALA A 33 2.11 -12.21 20.59
CA ALA A 33 2.00 -11.32 21.76
C ALA A 33 1.67 -9.87 21.38
N LYS A 34 2.05 -9.44 20.17
CA LYS A 34 1.82 -8.08 19.65
C LYS A 34 0.68 -7.99 18.65
N GLU A 35 0.31 -9.12 18.03
CA GLU A 35 -0.72 -9.18 16.99
C GLU A 35 -2.03 -8.53 17.45
N SER A 36 -2.48 -8.83 18.68
CA SER A 36 -3.71 -8.26 19.25
C SER A 36 -3.67 -6.73 19.36
N GLY A 37 -2.51 -6.17 19.73
CA GLY A 37 -2.31 -4.72 19.83
C GLY A 37 -2.34 -4.04 18.47
N PHE A 38 -1.65 -4.61 17.48
CA PHE A 38 -1.68 -4.10 16.10
C PHE A 38 -3.07 -4.20 15.50
N LYS A 39 -3.75 -5.33 15.69
CA LYS A 39 -5.12 -5.54 15.22
C LYS A 39 -6.06 -4.45 15.77
N ARG A 40 -6.06 -4.24 17.08
CA ARG A 40 -6.89 -3.21 17.73
C ARG A 40 -6.57 -1.81 17.20
N LEU A 41 -5.30 -1.48 17.00
CA LEU A 41 -4.88 -0.18 16.48
C LEU A 41 -5.41 0.06 15.06
N LEU A 42 -5.23 -0.93 14.18
CA LEU A 42 -5.64 -0.88 12.79
C LEU A 42 -7.18 -0.79 12.67
N GLU A 43 -7.90 -1.64 13.40
CA GLU A 43 -9.38 -1.64 13.42
C GLU A 43 -9.94 -0.33 13.97
N SER A 44 -9.33 0.22 15.04
CA SER A 44 -9.73 1.53 15.58
C SER A 44 -9.48 2.68 14.60
N GLY A 45 -8.47 2.54 13.74
CA GLY A 45 -8.19 3.48 12.67
C GLY A 45 -9.01 3.24 11.39
N GLY A 46 -9.95 2.28 11.38
CA GLY A 46 -10.84 2.01 10.25
C GLY A 46 -10.31 1.01 9.23
N ALA A 47 -9.23 0.28 9.53
CA ALA A 47 -8.77 -0.81 8.69
C ALA A 47 -9.57 -2.10 8.98
N LYS A 48 -9.64 -2.98 7.99
CA LYS A 48 -10.15 -4.34 8.12
C LYS A 48 -8.99 -5.33 8.18
N VAL A 49 -8.79 -5.95 9.35
CA VAL A 49 -7.76 -6.97 9.54
C VAL A 49 -8.32 -8.33 9.15
N LEU A 50 -7.68 -8.98 8.18
CA LEU A 50 -8.09 -10.26 7.63
C LEU A 50 -7.26 -11.40 8.27
N PRO A 51 -7.86 -12.58 8.49
CA PRO A 51 -7.13 -13.75 8.97
C PRO A 51 -6.11 -14.21 7.92
N ALA A 52 -4.95 -14.67 8.37
CA ALA A 52 -3.78 -14.99 7.55
C ALA A 52 -3.89 -16.26 6.66
N TYR A 53 -5.08 -16.75 6.31
CA TYR A 53 -5.27 -18.16 5.91
C TYR A 53 -6.21 -18.44 4.73
N SER A 54 -6.29 -17.59 3.70
CA SER A 54 -7.06 -17.99 2.51
C SER A 54 -6.42 -17.56 1.18
N PRO A 55 -6.04 -18.49 0.29
CA PRO A 55 -5.38 -18.25 -1.00
C PRO A 55 -6.04 -17.24 -1.96
N PRO A 56 -7.37 -16.98 -1.96
CA PRO A 56 -7.94 -15.90 -2.79
C PRO A 56 -7.85 -14.51 -2.13
N THR A 57 -7.38 -14.40 -0.89
CA THR A 57 -7.52 -13.15 -0.09
C THR A 57 -6.61 -12.03 -0.59
N PHE A 58 -5.48 -12.35 -1.22
CA PHE A 58 -4.48 -11.34 -1.62
C PHE A 58 -4.97 -10.34 -2.68
N ARG A 59 -5.91 -10.74 -3.58
CA ARG A 59 -6.55 -9.81 -4.53
C ARG A 59 -7.23 -8.61 -3.86
N GLU A 60 -7.57 -8.82 -2.62
CA GLU A 60 -8.40 -7.96 -1.81
C GLU A 60 -7.59 -7.30 -0.69
N VAL A 61 -6.30 -7.64 -0.55
CA VAL A 61 -5.42 -7.13 0.50
C VAL A 61 -4.62 -5.96 -0.07
N THR A 62 -4.62 -4.87 0.69
CA THR A 62 -3.87 -3.67 0.34
C THR A 62 -2.48 -3.67 0.98
N HIS A 63 -2.39 -4.14 2.22
CA HIS A 63 -1.18 -4.08 3.02
C HIS A 63 -0.95 -5.41 3.75
N PHE A 64 0.30 -5.85 3.76
CA PHE A 64 0.76 -7.01 4.51
C PHE A 64 1.90 -6.55 5.42
N PHE A 65 1.73 -6.70 6.73
CA PHE A 65 2.78 -6.35 7.69
C PHE A 65 3.39 -7.61 8.28
N ALA A 66 4.71 -7.76 8.15
CA ALA A 66 5.43 -8.86 8.79
C ALA A 66 6.71 -8.38 9.48
N ASP A 67 7.06 -9.00 10.60
CA ASP A 67 8.30 -8.73 11.33
C ASP A 67 9.28 -9.88 11.16
N LEU A 68 10.00 -9.88 10.04
CA LEU A 68 10.94 -10.96 9.69
C LEU A 68 12.20 -10.99 10.55
N ASN A 69 12.48 -9.92 11.30
CA ASN A 69 13.60 -9.89 12.24
C ASN A 69 13.28 -10.64 13.54
N LYS A 70 11.98 -10.82 13.85
CA LYS A 70 11.51 -11.45 15.09
C LYS A 70 10.73 -12.73 14.87
N LEU A 71 10.20 -12.95 13.67
CA LEU A 71 9.63 -14.23 13.28
C LEU A 71 10.71 -15.21 12.88
N LYS A 72 10.59 -16.44 13.36
CA LYS A 72 11.35 -17.55 12.77
C LYS A 72 10.80 -17.84 11.37
N PRO A 73 11.61 -18.38 10.44
CA PRO A 73 11.14 -18.77 9.11
C PRO A 73 9.96 -19.75 9.14
N GLU A 74 9.88 -20.58 10.19
CA GLU A 74 8.78 -21.53 10.44
C GLU A 74 7.46 -20.85 10.86
N ASP A 75 7.54 -19.66 11.46
CA ASP A 75 6.38 -18.86 11.88
C ASP A 75 5.85 -17.98 10.75
N VAL A 76 6.58 -17.89 9.63
CA VAL A 76 6.14 -17.16 8.43
C VAL A 76 5.06 -17.96 7.73
N ARG A 77 3.81 -17.75 8.19
CA ARG A 77 2.61 -18.43 7.68
C ARG A 77 2.25 -18.03 6.24
N ILE A 78 2.75 -16.89 5.78
CA ILE A 78 2.46 -16.31 4.47
C ILE A 78 3.74 -16.07 3.69
N ASN A 79 3.77 -16.55 2.44
CA ASN A 79 4.84 -16.26 1.51
C ASN A 79 4.84 -14.78 1.11
N THR A 80 5.73 -13.98 1.70
CA THR A 80 5.93 -12.56 1.37
C THR A 80 6.12 -12.34 -0.14
N ARG A 81 6.79 -13.26 -0.83
CA ARG A 81 7.02 -13.22 -2.27
C ARG A 81 5.71 -13.36 -3.07
N GLU A 82 4.80 -14.21 -2.63
CA GLU A 82 3.50 -14.42 -3.30
C GLU A 82 2.60 -13.20 -3.12
N ALA A 83 2.54 -12.65 -1.91
CA ALA A 83 1.82 -11.41 -1.65
C ALA A 83 2.36 -10.25 -2.50
N ALA A 84 3.70 -10.11 -2.58
CA ALA A 84 4.33 -9.11 -3.44
C ALA A 84 4.06 -9.34 -4.94
N ALA A 85 4.01 -10.59 -5.39
CA ALA A 85 3.66 -10.93 -6.77
C ALA A 85 2.22 -10.55 -7.14
N GLN A 86 1.32 -10.52 -6.16
CA GLN A 86 -0.06 -10.06 -6.34
C GLN A 86 -0.21 -8.53 -6.19
N GLY A 87 0.89 -7.80 -6.02
CA GLY A 87 0.90 -6.34 -5.88
C GLY A 87 0.52 -5.84 -4.49
N VAL A 88 0.56 -6.70 -3.47
CA VAL A 88 0.31 -6.31 -2.07
C VAL A 88 1.52 -5.57 -1.50
N ASN A 89 1.28 -4.49 -0.77
CA ASN A 89 2.34 -3.75 -0.08
C ASN A 89 2.83 -4.53 1.14
N CYS A 90 3.90 -5.30 0.94
CA CYS A 90 4.60 -6.03 2.00
C CYS A 90 5.55 -5.08 2.75
N LEU A 91 5.19 -4.70 3.97
CA LEU A 91 5.86 -3.67 4.77
C LEU A 91 6.24 -4.20 6.17
N LYS A 92 7.17 -3.51 6.83
CA LYS A 92 7.47 -3.71 8.25
C LYS A 92 6.41 -3.01 9.13
N PRO A 93 6.06 -3.55 10.30
CA PRO A 93 4.99 -3.01 11.16
C PRO A 93 5.29 -1.60 11.71
N GLU A 94 6.55 -1.16 11.73
CA GLU A 94 6.96 0.19 12.12
C GLU A 94 6.27 1.27 11.27
N TYR A 95 5.98 0.95 10.00
CA TYR A 95 5.26 1.85 9.10
C TYR A 95 3.91 2.28 9.67
N ILE A 96 3.22 1.42 10.43
CA ILE A 96 1.92 1.74 11.03
C ILE A 96 2.06 2.91 12.00
N ALA A 97 3.09 2.88 12.85
CA ALA A 97 3.33 3.93 13.83
C ALA A 97 3.82 5.21 13.13
N ASP A 98 4.76 5.07 12.20
CA ASP A 98 5.33 6.18 11.46
C ASP A 98 4.29 6.91 10.60
N TYR A 99 3.35 6.17 10.00
CA TYR A 99 2.23 6.75 9.25
C TYR A 99 1.32 7.62 10.13
N LEU A 100 1.21 7.28 11.42
CA LEU A 100 0.41 8.06 12.37
C LEU A 100 1.12 9.34 12.82
N ILE A 101 2.46 9.33 12.95
CA ILE A 101 3.23 10.39 13.60
C ILE A 101 3.98 11.32 12.63
N GLN A 102 4.49 10.83 11.50
CA GLN A 102 5.42 11.59 10.66
C GLN A 102 4.70 12.58 9.71
N GLU A 103 5.33 13.73 9.48
CA GLU A 103 4.92 14.74 8.49
C GLU A 103 6.16 15.20 7.70
N PRO A 104 6.25 14.92 6.39
CA PRO A 104 5.29 14.22 5.52
C PRO A 104 5.13 12.72 5.84
N SER A 105 4.08 12.08 5.29
CA SER A 105 3.88 10.63 5.45
C SER A 105 5.11 9.85 4.97
N PRO A 106 5.52 8.79 5.69
CA PRO A 106 6.73 8.03 5.37
C PRO A 106 6.63 7.38 3.99
N SER A 107 7.75 7.38 3.25
CA SER A 107 7.84 6.62 2.00
C SER A 107 7.82 5.13 2.30
N MET A 108 6.92 4.39 1.65
CA MET A 108 6.80 2.93 1.80
C MET A 108 8.08 2.18 1.40
N GLU A 109 8.91 2.75 0.53
CA GLU A 109 10.14 2.12 0.03
C GLU A 109 11.10 1.70 1.14
N ASN A 110 11.20 2.51 2.19
CA ASN A 110 12.09 2.26 3.33
C ASN A 110 11.56 1.17 4.28
N TYR A 111 10.28 0.83 4.15
CA TYR A 111 9.59 -0.13 5.00
C TYR A 111 9.28 -1.42 4.27
N HIS A 112 9.61 -1.56 2.98
CA HIS A 112 9.43 -2.83 2.28
C HIS A 112 10.28 -3.93 2.89
N LEU A 113 9.69 -5.12 2.96
CA LEU A 113 10.40 -6.32 3.38
C LEU A 113 11.43 -6.72 2.31
N PRO A 114 12.64 -7.16 2.68
CA PRO A 114 13.71 -7.49 1.72
C PRO A 114 13.28 -8.47 0.62
N GLU A 115 12.45 -9.45 0.96
CA GLU A 115 11.92 -10.50 0.08
C GLU A 115 10.94 -9.93 -0.95
N ALA A 116 10.16 -8.93 -0.56
CA ALA A 116 9.27 -8.21 -1.47
C ALA A 116 10.06 -7.22 -2.34
N ALA A 117 11.03 -6.51 -1.76
CA ALA A 117 11.89 -5.58 -2.48
C ALA A 117 12.72 -6.29 -3.56
N ALA A 118 13.28 -7.47 -3.24
CA ALA A 118 14.01 -8.29 -4.20
C ALA A 118 13.11 -8.76 -5.37
N TYR A 119 11.85 -9.11 -5.09
CA TYR A 119 10.89 -9.46 -6.14
C TYR A 119 10.54 -8.25 -7.02
N LEU A 120 10.31 -7.07 -6.44
CA LEU A 120 10.02 -5.84 -7.18
C LEU A 120 11.21 -5.35 -8.02
N GLN A 121 12.44 -5.56 -7.55
CA GLN A 121 13.64 -5.26 -8.33
C GLN A 121 13.84 -6.27 -9.46
N ASN A 122 13.60 -7.56 -9.19
CA ASN A 122 13.72 -8.60 -10.22
C ASN A 122 12.61 -8.48 -11.28
N SER A 123 11.40 -8.03 -10.92
CA SER A 123 10.34 -7.72 -11.88
C SER A 123 10.64 -6.45 -12.69
N LYS A 124 11.39 -5.48 -12.15
CA LYS A 124 11.93 -4.36 -12.93
C LYS A 124 13.02 -4.81 -13.91
N ILE A 125 13.85 -5.81 -13.55
CA ILE A 125 14.90 -6.37 -14.42
C ILE A 125 14.30 -7.28 -15.52
N LEU A 126 13.27 -8.08 -15.20
CA LEU A 126 12.47 -8.83 -16.18
C LEU A 126 11.45 -7.95 -16.93
N GLY A 127 11.25 -6.71 -16.47
CA GLY A 127 10.26 -5.75 -16.94
C GLY A 127 10.82 -4.66 -17.86
N ILE A 128 11.89 -4.93 -18.60
CA ILE A 128 12.19 -4.18 -19.83
C ILE A 128 11.15 -4.60 -20.88
N GLY A 129 9.91 -4.15 -20.71
CA GLY A 129 8.79 -4.55 -21.57
C GLY A 129 7.50 -3.75 -21.43
N LEU A 130 7.38 -2.82 -20.48
CA LEU A 130 6.20 -1.95 -20.37
C LEU A 130 6.59 -0.48 -20.20
N SER A 131 7.36 0.04 -21.16
CA SER A 131 7.33 1.47 -21.48
C SER A 131 6.02 1.78 -22.22
N GLN A 132 4.92 1.89 -21.48
CA GLN A 132 3.74 2.61 -21.96
C GLN A 132 4.03 4.12 -21.93
N LYS A 133 4.89 4.56 -22.84
CA LYS A 133 4.99 5.96 -23.25
C LYS A 133 3.74 6.26 -24.09
N ARG A 134 2.64 6.62 -23.43
CA ARG A 134 1.57 7.37 -24.10
C ARG A 134 2.15 8.72 -24.47
N LYS A 135 2.64 8.84 -25.70
CA LYS A 135 2.86 10.13 -26.35
C LYS A 135 1.47 10.74 -26.51
N ALA A 136 1.21 11.80 -25.76
CA ALA A 136 0.04 12.64 -25.96
C ALA A 136 -0.03 13.06 -27.43
N ALA A 137 -1.22 13.00 -28.01
CA ALA A 137 -1.51 13.67 -29.26
C ALA A 137 -1.35 15.18 -29.00
N GLU A 138 -0.29 15.77 -29.55
CA GLU A 138 -0.14 17.21 -29.58
C GLU A 138 -0.95 17.72 -30.78
N GLU A 139 -2.20 18.11 -30.51
CA GLU A 139 -2.96 19.00 -31.37
C GLU A 139 -2.15 20.29 -31.58
N LYS A 140 -1.67 20.49 -32.80
CA LYS A 140 -1.32 21.83 -33.29
C LYS A 140 -2.32 22.25 -34.34
N HIS A 141 -3.40 22.85 -33.86
CA HIS A 141 -4.14 23.86 -34.59
C HIS A 141 -3.15 24.93 -35.06
N THR A 142 -2.88 25.00 -36.36
CA THR A 142 -2.51 26.28 -36.98
C THR A 142 -3.34 26.48 -38.23
N ALA A 143 -4.24 27.45 -38.12
CA ALA A 143 -5.04 27.94 -39.21
C ALA A 143 -4.16 28.59 -40.28
N LYS A 144 -4.42 28.29 -41.56
CA LYS A 144 -4.20 29.23 -42.67
C LYS A 144 -5.28 29.05 -43.73
N ARG A 145 -6.31 29.89 -43.62
CA ARG A 145 -7.20 30.25 -44.74
C ARG A 145 -6.56 31.46 -45.43
N SER A 146 -6.34 31.39 -46.75
CA SER A 146 -6.38 32.54 -47.67
C SER A 146 -6.36 32.10 -49.14
N ARG A 147 -7.57 32.03 -49.70
CA ARG A 147 -8.13 32.49 -51.01
C ARG A 147 -7.22 32.98 -52.18
N ILE A 148 -7.79 32.81 -53.40
CA ILE A 148 -7.61 33.47 -54.73
C ILE A 148 -6.26 33.21 -55.42
N HIS A 149 -6.16 32.85 -56.72
CA HIS A 149 -6.88 33.28 -57.92
C HIS A 149 -6.86 32.21 -59.03
#